data_AF-A0A3B0U057-F1
#
_entry.id   AF-A0A3B0U057-F1
#
_cell.length_a   1.000
_cell.length_b   1.000
_cell.length_c   1.000
_cell.angle_alpha   90.00
_cell.angle_beta   90.00
_cell.angle_gamma   90.00
#
_symmetry.space_group_name_H-M   'P 1'
#
loop_
_entity.id
_entity.type
_entity.pdbx_description
1 polymer ?
#
loop_
_entity_poly.entity_id
_entity_poly.type
_entity_poly.pdbx_seq_one_letter_code
_entity_poly.pdbx_strand_id
1 'polypeptide(L)'
;MSQNEQKSANYCIFGTKFDAPELAPGLYVVATPIGNLRDISIRALQTLAAAELILCEDTRQSARLLDHYLINTSKSSLHEHNERKKSASIIEKLQKGAAIALISDAGTPLISDPGFPLVQAAREQKIDVFALPGASALLGGLMVAGLPTDQFTFIGFLPVKQNARLSALKKLADVPQTQVFYESAAVLKKP
;
A
#
# COMPACT_ATOMS: atom_id res chain seq x y z
N MET A 1 6.64 3.80 -42.06
CA MET A 1 5.58 3.39 -41.13
C MET A 1 6.19 2.44 -40.12
N SER A 2 6.79 2.98 -39.06
CA SER A 2 7.35 2.20 -37.97
C SER A 2 6.20 1.71 -37.09
N GLN A 3 6.01 0.39 -37.05
CA GLN A 3 5.17 -0.26 -36.06
C GLN A 3 5.75 0.09 -34.69
N ASN A 4 5.06 0.94 -33.92
CA ASN A 4 5.30 1.03 -32.49
C ASN A 4 4.79 -0.29 -31.92
N GLU A 5 5.68 -1.26 -31.71
CA GLU A 5 5.39 -2.40 -30.85
C GLU A 5 5.09 -1.84 -29.47
N GLN A 6 3.80 -1.64 -29.17
CA GLN A 6 3.31 -1.40 -27.83
C GLN A 6 3.76 -2.62 -27.01
N LYS A 7 4.79 -2.43 -26.20
CA LYS A 7 5.33 -3.46 -25.32
C LYS A 7 4.19 -3.86 -24.38
N SER A 8 3.55 -5.00 -24.66
CA SER A 8 2.39 -5.46 -23.89
C SER A 8 2.80 -5.58 -22.42
N ALA A 9 2.11 -4.84 -21.54
CA ALA A 9 2.25 -4.97 -20.11
C ALA A 9 1.84 -6.39 -19.70
N ASN A 10 2.70 -7.08 -18.93
CA ASN A 10 2.54 -8.49 -18.65
C ASN A 10 2.87 -8.83 -17.20
N TYR A 11 2.22 -9.88 -16.69
CA TYR A 11 2.52 -10.49 -15.39
C TYR A 11 2.42 -12.02 -15.50
N CYS A 12 2.92 -12.74 -14.50
CA CYS A 12 2.98 -14.19 -14.49
C CYS A 12 2.40 -14.77 -13.20
N ILE A 13 1.49 -15.74 -13.29
CA ILE A 13 0.98 -16.49 -12.14
C ILE A 13 1.32 -17.97 -12.36
N PHE A 14 2.07 -18.57 -11.44
CA PHE A 14 2.47 -19.99 -11.49
C PHE A 14 3.05 -20.42 -12.85
N GLY A 15 3.88 -19.56 -13.45
CA GLY A 15 4.53 -19.83 -14.74
C GLY A 15 3.66 -19.53 -15.98
N THR A 16 2.39 -19.18 -15.79
CA THR A 16 1.50 -18.77 -16.88
C THR A 16 1.53 -17.25 -17.03
N LYS A 17 1.81 -16.78 -18.24
CA LYS A 17 1.87 -15.35 -18.58
C LYS A 17 0.50 -14.82 -18.95
N PHE A 18 0.19 -13.61 -18.49
CA PHE A 18 -1.06 -12.90 -18.76
C PHE A 18 -0.76 -11.46 -19.21
N ASP A 19 -1.54 -10.98 -20.18
CA ASP A 19 -1.54 -9.57 -20.54
C ASP A 19 -2.30 -8.75 -19.48
N ALA A 20 -1.79 -7.57 -19.17
CA ALA A 20 -2.44 -6.61 -18.29
C ALA A 20 -3.36 -5.71 -19.12
N PRO A 21 -4.57 -5.39 -18.63
CA PRO A 21 -5.48 -4.48 -19.30
C PRO A 21 -4.93 -3.05 -19.29
N GLU A 22 -5.41 -2.22 -20.21
CA GLU A 22 -5.17 -0.77 -20.14
C GLU A 22 -5.83 -0.19 -18.88
N LEU A 23 -5.17 0.77 -18.26
CA LEU A 23 -5.67 1.47 -17.08
C LEU A 23 -6.22 2.83 -17.47
N ALA A 24 -7.32 3.23 -16.82
CA ALA A 24 -7.73 4.62 -16.82
C ALA A 24 -6.64 5.49 -16.15
N PRO A 25 -6.45 6.75 -16.59
CA PRO A 25 -5.59 7.69 -15.90
C PRO A 25 -5.96 7.85 -14.42
N GLY A 26 -4.98 7.96 -13.54
CA GLY A 26 -5.22 8.18 -12.12
C GLY A 26 -4.23 7.50 -11.18
N LEU A 27 -4.48 7.68 -9.88
CA LEU A 27 -3.66 7.12 -8.81
C LEU A 27 -4.30 5.83 -8.27
N TYR A 28 -3.60 4.72 -8.39
CA TYR A 28 -4.03 3.41 -7.93
C TYR A 28 -3.35 3.08 -6.60
N VAL A 29 -4.11 3.02 -5.51
CA VAL A 29 -3.61 2.62 -4.18
C VAL A 29 -3.76 1.12 -4.04
N VAL A 30 -2.65 0.39 -4.07
CA VAL A 30 -2.65 -1.08 -4.23
C VAL A 30 -2.08 -1.78 -3.01
N ALA A 31 -2.91 -2.61 -2.38
CA ALA A 31 -2.47 -3.46 -1.27
C ALA A 31 -1.53 -4.57 -1.75
N THR A 32 -0.46 -4.80 -0.99
CA THR A 32 0.55 -5.84 -1.21
C THR A 32 0.47 -6.93 -0.13
N PRO A 33 1.02 -8.13 -0.36
CA PRO A 33 1.04 -9.19 0.65
C PRO A 33 1.73 -8.81 1.96
N ILE A 34 1.30 -9.42 3.07
CA ILE A 34 1.88 -9.23 4.43
C ILE A 34 2.75 -10.40 4.90
N GLY A 35 3.25 -11.22 3.98
CA GLY A 35 4.15 -12.35 4.30
C GLY A 35 4.02 -13.57 3.39
N ASN A 36 2.88 -13.74 2.72
CA ASN A 36 2.66 -14.80 1.75
C ASN A 36 2.31 -14.21 0.38
N LEU A 37 3.17 -14.39 -0.61
CA LEU A 37 3.01 -13.78 -1.95
C LEU A 37 1.65 -14.08 -2.59
N ARG A 38 1.05 -15.24 -2.28
CA ARG A 38 -0.25 -15.66 -2.82
C ARG A 38 -1.44 -14.84 -2.35
N ASP A 39 -1.27 -13.98 -1.34
CA ASP A 39 -2.33 -13.09 -0.83
C ASP A 39 -2.50 -11.84 -1.71
N ILE A 40 -1.72 -11.70 -2.78
CA ILE A 40 -1.93 -10.64 -3.77
C ILE A 40 -3.19 -10.92 -4.62
N SER A 41 -3.96 -9.88 -4.92
CA SER A 41 -5.11 -10.03 -5.80
C SER A 41 -4.69 -10.02 -7.28
N ILE A 42 -5.47 -10.69 -8.13
CA ILE A 42 -5.27 -10.64 -9.59
C ILE A 42 -5.32 -9.19 -10.09
N ARG A 43 -6.23 -8.38 -9.54
CA ARG A 43 -6.35 -6.96 -9.90
C ARG A 43 -5.12 -6.15 -9.54
N ALA A 44 -4.48 -6.45 -8.41
CA ALA A 44 -3.20 -5.82 -8.04
C ALA A 44 -2.11 -6.17 -9.06
N LEU A 45 -1.99 -7.43 -9.47
CA LEU A 45 -1.01 -7.84 -10.49
C LEU A 45 -1.23 -7.14 -11.84
N GLN A 46 -2.49 -7.11 -12.30
CA GLN A 46 -2.89 -6.38 -13.51
C GLN A 46 -2.51 -4.90 -13.43
N THR A 47 -2.89 -4.22 -12.35
CA THR A 47 -2.62 -2.79 -12.18
C THR A 47 -1.12 -2.49 -12.07
N LEU A 48 -0.35 -3.29 -11.33
CA LEU A 48 1.09 -3.08 -11.20
C LEU A 48 1.81 -3.31 -12.53
N ALA A 49 1.38 -4.29 -13.33
CA ALA A 49 1.92 -4.54 -14.65
C ALA A 49 1.59 -3.44 -15.66
N ALA A 50 0.37 -2.88 -15.62
CA ALA A 50 -0.11 -1.88 -16.58
C ALA A 50 0.22 -0.43 -16.20
N ALA A 51 0.53 -0.13 -14.93
CA ALA A 51 0.90 1.22 -14.52
C ALA A 51 2.16 1.72 -15.24
N GLU A 52 2.28 3.03 -15.43
CA GLU A 52 3.49 3.65 -15.98
C GLU A 52 4.61 3.75 -14.94
N LEU A 53 4.23 3.87 -13.68
CA LEU A 53 5.13 4.02 -12.54
C LEU A 53 4.52 3.37 -11.30
N ILE A 54 5.34 2.63 -10.56
CA ILE A 54 5.02 2.13 -9.22
C ILE A 54 5.81 2.95 -8.19
N LEU A 55 5.09 3.62 -7.31
CA LEU A 55 5.62 4.30 -6.13
C LEU A 55 5.69 3.28 -5.00
N CYS A 56 6.91 2.99 -4.55
CA CYS A 56 7.20 2.01 -3.51
C CYS A 56 7.74 2.74 -2.27
N GLU A 57 7.44 2.27 -1.07
CA GLU A 57 8.13 2.74 0.14
C GLU A 57 9.63 2.40 0.08
N ASP A 58 9.97 1.10 0.00
CA ASP A 58 11.31 0.60 -0.33
C ASP A 58 11.28 -0.17 -1.66
N THR A 59 11.97 0.38 -2.67
CA THR A 59 12.05 -0.23 -4.00
C THR A 59 12.76 -1.59 -4.00
N ARG A 60 13.62 -1.86 -3.02
CA ARG A 60 14.34 -3.15 -2.89
C ARG A 60 13.43 -4.24 -2.34
N GLN A 61 12.59 -3.89 -1.38
CA GLN A 61 11.59 -4.83 -0.83
C GLN A 61 10.53 -5.15 -1.88
N SER A 62 10.00 -4.11 -2.52
CA SER A 62 9.01 -4.23 -3.59
C SER A 62 9.53 -4.99 -4.81
N ALA A 63 10.84 -4.94 -5.11
CA ALA A 63 11.43 -5.69 -6.22
C ALA A 63 11.17 -7.20 -6.12
N ARG A 64 11.25 -7.79 -4.91
CA ARG A 64 11.01 -9.24 -4.71
C ARG A 64 9.61 -9.65 -5.15
N LEU A 65 8.61 -8.82 -4.82
CA LEU A 65 7.22 -9.04 -5.23
C LEU A 65 7.11 -8.96 -6.76
N LEU A 66 7.59 -7.87 -7.35
CA LEU A 66 7.46 -7.65 -8.79
C LEU A 66 8.22 -8.70 -9.61
N ASP A 67 9.42 -9.08 -9.19
CA ASP A 67 10.24 -10.09 -9.85
C ASP A 67 9.56 -11.47 -9.81
N HIS A 68 8.92 -11.83 -8.69
CA HIS A 68 8.16 -13.08 -8.57
C HIS A 68 7.04 -13.19 -9.62
N TYR A 69 6.37 -12.06 -9.90
CA TYR A 69 5.28 -11.98 -10.88
C TYR A 69 5.73 -11.50 -12.27
N LEU A 70 7.04 -11.39 -12.52
CA LEU A 70 7.65 -10.89 -13.78
C LEU A 70 7.15 -9.51 -14.22
N ILE A 71 6.87 -8.62 -13.27
CA ILE A 71 6.40 -7.26 -13.51
C ILE A 71 7.60 -6.32 -13.70
N ASN A 72 7.75 -5.76 -14.90
CA ASN A 72 8.90 -4.94 -15.30
C ASN A 72 8.65 -3.43 -15.21
N THR A 73 7.54 -3.02 -14.60
CA THR A 73 7.16 -1.62 -14.48
C THR A 73 8.22 -0.78 -13.76
N SER A 74 8.40 0.45 -14.23
CA SER A 74 9.31 1.42 -13.62
C SER A 74 8.93 1.68 -12.16
N LYS A 75 9.94 1.83 -11.30
CA LYS A 75 9.77 2.05 -9.86
C LYS A 75 10.37 3.38 -9.43
N SER A 76 9.75 4.03 -8.45
CA SER A 76 10.34 5.16 -7.72
C SER A 76 10.02 5.04 -6.24
N SER A 77 10.95 5.43 -5.38
CA SER A 77 10.68 5.49 -3.95
C SER A 77 9.69 6.61 -3.58
N LEU A 78 8.83 6.39 -2.61
CA LEU A 78 7.98 7.39 -1.96
C LEU A 78 7.86 6.99 -0.49
N HIS A 79 8.50 7.75 0.39
CA HIS A 79 8.55 7.47 1.83
C HIS A 79 8.32 8.77 2.61
N GLU A 80 8.02 8.67 3.91
CA GLU A 80 7.58 9.81 4.74
C GLU A 80 8.47 11.06 4.60
N HIS A 81 9.80 10.87 4.57
CA HIS A 81 10.74 12.00 4.44
C HIS A 81 10.69 12.74 3.10
N ASN A 82 10.22 12.09 2.01
CA ASN A 82 10.25 12.65 0.67
C ASN A 82 8.87 12.91 0.05
N GLU A 83 7.80 12.34 0.63
CA GLU A 83 6.48 12.29 0.00
C GLU A 83 5.94 13.68 -0.34
N ARG A 84 6.15 14.68 0.52
CA ARG A 84 5.71 16.07 0.26
C ARG A 84 6.41 16.68 -0.94
N LYS A 85 7.72 16.45 -1.08
CA LYS A 85 8.53 16.98 -2.19
C LYS A 85 8.22 16.26 -3.50
N LYS A 86 8.07 14.93 -3.45
CA LYS A 86 7.77 14.12 -4.63
C LYS A 86 6.33 14.26 -5.10
N SER A 87 5.37 14.55 -4.21
CA SER A 87 3.96 14.64 -4.56
C SER A 87 3.71 15.61 -5.72
N ALA A 88 4.34 16.78 -5.74
CA ALA A 88 4.15 17.77 -6.81
C ALA A 88 4.45 17.19 -8.21
N SER A 89 5.61 16.54 -8.38
CA SER A 89 5.99 15.97 -9.68
C SER A 89 5.16 14.75 -10.08
N ILE A 90 4.63 14.00 -9.11
CA ILE A 90 3.69 12.90 -9.37
C ILE A 90 2.34 13.44 -9.81
N ILE A 91 1.84 14.49 -9.17
CA ILE A 91 0.57 15.15 -9.52
C ILE A 91 0.64 15.70 -10.96
N GLU A 92 1.75 16.31 -11.36
CA GLU A 92 1.93 16.76 -12.74
C GLU A 92 1.84 15.62 -13.76
N LYS A 93 2.36 14.43 -13.44
CA LYS A 93 2.23 13.25 -14.31
C LYS A 93 0.78 12.77 -14.37
N LEU A 94 0.12 12.68 -13.23
CA LEU A 94 -1.29 12.28 -13.14
C LEU A 94 -2.20 13.24 -13.95
N GLN A 95 -1.97 14.55 -13.87
CA GLN A 95 -2.71 15.55 -14.65
C GLN A 95 -2.48 15.43 -16.17
N LYS A 96 -1.34 14.87 -16.58
CA LYS A 96 -1.03 14.56 -18.00
C LYS A 96 -1.65 13.25 -18.48
N GLY A 97 -2.47 12.60 -17.65
CA GLY A 97 -3.17 11.37 -18.00
C GLY A 97 -2.45 10.10 -17.58
N ALA A 98 -1.43 10.18 -16.71
CA ALA A 98 -0.68 8.99 -16.32
C ALA A 98 -1.47 8.06 -15.39
N ALA A 99 -1.26 6.75 -15.53
CA ALA A 99 -1.69 5.75 -14.56
C ALA A 99 -0.53 5.36 -13.63
N ILE A 100 -0.62 5.71 -12.34
CA ILE A 100 0.46 5.52 -11.36
C ILE A 100 -0.05 4.66 -10.21
N ALA A 101 0.70 3.61 -9.84
CA ALA A 101 0.40 2.78 -8.68
C ALA A 101 1.19 3.26 -7.45
N LEU A 102 0.57 3.24 -6.27
CA LEU A 102 1.17 3.44 -4.96
C LEU A 102 1.03 2.13 -4.16
N ILE A 103 2.16 1.60 -3.70
CA ILE A 103 2.24 0.43 -2.84
C ILE A 103 3.03 0.74 -1.57
N SER A 104 2.70 0.03 -0.49
CA SER A 104 3.55 -0.08 0.69
C SER A 104 4.34 -1.39 0.67
N ASP A 105 5.35 -1.46 1.52
CA ASP A 105 6.24 -2.61 1.62
C ASP A 105 5.51 -3.90 2.04
N ALA A 106 4.40 -3.76 2.77
CA ALA A 106 3.49 -4.85 3.10
C ALA A 106 2.10 -4.31 3.47
N GLY A 107 1.05 -4.94 2.94
CA GLY A 107 -0.32 -4.67 3.36
C GLY A 107 -0.97 -3.52 2.61
N THR A 108 -1.82 -2.77 3.30
CA THR A 108 -2.65 -1.73 2.69
C THR A 108 -1.97 -0.37 2.87
N PRO A 109 -1.57 0.32 1.78
CA PRO A 109 -0.94 1.63 1.88
C PRO A 109 -1.78 2.62 2.68
N LEU A 110 -1.13 3.65 3.24
CA LEU A 110 -1.71 4.69 4.12
C LEU A 110 -2.04 4.22 5.55
N ILE A 111 -2.01 2.92 5.84
CA ILE A 111 -2.30 2.38 7.18
C ILE A 111 -0.98 2.17 7.91
N SER A 112 -0.53 3.23 8.61
CA SER A 112 0.82 3.29 9.22
C SER A 112 1.96 3.25 8.20
N ASP A 113 1.66 3.61 6.95
CA ASP A 113 2.57 3.65 5.79
C ASP A 113 2.51 5.05 5.12
N PRO A 114 3.54 5.46 4.36
CA PRO A 114 3.56 6.72 3.63
C PRO A 114 2.50 6.80 2.50
N GLY A 115 2.29 8.01 1.98
CA GLY A 115 1.45 8.27 0.80
C GLY A 115 0.23 9.16 1.05
N PHE A 116 -0.09 9.47 2.32
CA PHE A 116 -1.23 10.32 2.66
C PHE A 116 -1.20 11.69 1.97
N PRO A 117 -0.08 12.45 1.98
CA PRO A 117 -0.01 13.73 1.29
C PRO A 117 -0.22 13.63 -0.22
N LEU A 118 0.22 12.53 -0.84
CA LEU A 118 0.03 12.32 -2.28
C LEU A 118 -1.45 12.07 -2.61
N VAL A 119 -2.11 11.19 -1.85
CA VAL A 119 -3.55 10.91 -2.04
C VAL A 119 -4.37 12.16 -1.77
N GLN A 120 -4.04 12.93 -0.73
CA GLN A 120 -4.67 14.21 -0.45
C GLN A 120 -4.53 15.17 -1.65
N ALA A 121 -3.31 15.39 -2.12
CA ALA A 121 -3.06 16.28 -3.25
C ALA A 121 -3.78 15.82 -4.53
N ALA A 122 -3.84 14.52 -4.78
CA ALA A 122 -4.55 13.96 -5.94
C ALA A 122 -6.05 14.30 -5.88
N ARG A 123 -6.68 14.11 -4.71
CA ARG A 123 -8.10 14.45 -4.51
C ARG A 123 -8.36 15.94 -4.61
N GLU A 124 -7.49 16.78 -4.07
CA GLU A 124 -7.59 18.25 -4.16
C GLU A 124 -7.55 18.72 -5.63
N GLN A 125 -6.79 18.04 -6.48
CA GLN A 125 -6.68 18.31 -7.92
C GLN A 125 -7.73 17.56 -8.76
N LYS A 126 -8.72 16.91 -8.13
CA LYS A 126 -9.78 16.12 -8.80
C LYS A 126 -9.24 15.01 -9.72
N ILE A 127 -8.08 14.45 -9.37
CA ILE A 127 -7.54 13.26 -10.01
C ILE A 127 -8.30 12.04 -9.46
N ASP A 128 -8.62 11.10 -10.33
CA ASP A 128 -9.23 9.83 -9.93
C ASP A 128 -8.27 9.01 -9.06
N VAL A 129 -8.78 8.55 -7.91
CA VAL A 129 -8.06 7.70 -6.97
C VAL A 129 -8.79 6.37 -6.85
N PHE A 130 -8.12 5.30 -7.26
CA PHE A 130 -8.67 3.95 -7.27
C PHE A 130 -8.10 3.15 -6.11
N ALA A 131 -8.98 2.61 -5.25
CA ALA A 131 -8.57 1.72 -4.16
C ALA A 131 -8.57 0.27 -4.64
N LEU A 132 -7.45 -0.42 -4.48
CA LEU A 132 -7.31 -1.85 -4.70
C LEU A 132 -7.23 -2.59 -3.36
N PRO A 133 -8.33 -3.25 -2.94
CA PRO A 133 -8.35 -3.98 -1.69
C PRO A 133 -7.41 -5.19 -1.77
N GLY A 134 -6.94 -5.63 -0.61
CA GLY A 134 -6.04 -6.77 -0.47
C GLY A 134 -5.68 -7.01 0.99
N ALA A 135 -4.50 -7.57 1.22
CA ALA A 135 -4.07 -7.96 2.55
C ALA A 135 -3.99 -6.77 3.52
N SER A 136 -4.46 -7.00 4.75
CA SER A 136 -4.42 -6.04 5.86
C SER A 136 -4.15 -6.80 7.14
N ALA A 137 -3.02 -6.51 7.79
CA ALA A 137 -2.67 -7.16 9.06
C ALA A 137 -3.68 -6.82 10.17
N LEU A 138 -4.19 -5.58 10.17
CA LEU A 138 -5.28 -5.12 11.03
C LEU A 138 -6.53 -6.02 10.90
N LEU A 139 -7.07 -6.16 9.69
CA LEU A 139 -8.28 -6.95 9.48
C LEU A 139 -8.02 -8.44 9.67
N GLY A 140 -6.89 -8.96 9.18
CA GLY A 140 -6.51 -10.36 9.37
C GLY A 140 -6.37 -10.74 10.85
N GLY A 141 -5.81 -9.84 11.67
CA GLY A 141 -5.73 -10.02 13.13
C GLY A 141 -7.12 -10.03 13.78
N LEU A 142 -7.99 -9.08 13.43
CA LEU A 142 -9.36 -9.02 13.96
C LEU A 142 -10.18 -10.27 13.62
N MET A 143 -10.05 -10.80 12.40
CA MET A 143 -10.79 -11.97 11.93
C MET A 143 -10.56 -13.22 12.80
N VAL A 144 -9.40 -13.33 13.45
CA VAL A 144 -9.03 -14.49 14.27
C VAL A 144 -8.97 -14.18 15.78
N ALA A 145 -9.24 -12.94 16.18
CA ALA A 145 -9.06 -12.49 17.56
C ALA A 145 -10.15 -13.01 18.53
N GLY A 146 -11.32 -13.41 18.02
CA GLY A 146 -12.46 -13.77 18.87
C GLY A 146 -13.02 -12.60 19.69
N LEU A 147 -12.72 -11.36 19.29
CA LEU A 147 -13.20 -10.13 19.93
C LEU A 147 -14.38 -9.53 19.16
N PRO A 148 -15.23 -8.69 19.78
CA PRO A 148 -16.28 -7.96 19.08
C PRO A 148 -15.73 -7.12 17.92
N THR A 149 -16.36 -7.19 16.74
CA THR A 149 -15.94 -6.49 15.52
C THR A 149 -17.03 -5.56 14.95
N ASP A 150 -18.14 -5.39 15.64
CA ASP A 150 -19.21 -4.44 15.30
C ASP A 150 -18.74 -2.98 15.42
N GLN A 151 -17.87 -2.71 16.40
CA GLN A 151 -17.14 -1.45 16.52
C GLN A 151 -15.72 -1.73 17.03
N PHE A 152 -14.72 -1.16 16.37
CA PHE A 152 -13.33 -1.24 16.81
C PHE A 152 -12.58 0.05 16.49
N THR A 153 -11.49 0.28 17.21
CA THR A 153 -10.61 1.42 17.02
C THR A 153 -9.21 0.93 16.64
N PHE A 154 -8.72 1.35 15.48
CA PHE A 154 -7.31 1.18 15.13
C PHE A 154 -6.49 2.34 15.67
N ILE A 155 -5.51 2.03 16.53
CA ILE A 155 -4.64 3.02 17.18
C ILE A 155 -3.29 3.14 16.47
N GLY A 156 -2.87 2.10 15.75
CA GLY A 156 -1.52 2.01 15.18
C GLY A 156 -0.46 1.77 16.24
N PHE A 157 0.70 2.42 16.11
CA PHE A 157 1.83 2.25 17.03
C PHE A 157 1.73 3.21 18.22
N LEU A 158 1.96 2.69 19.42
CA LEU A 158 2.08 3.51 20.62
C LEU A 158 3.40 4.29 20.66
N PRO A 159 3.47 5.42 21.39
CA PRO A 159 4.72 6.13 21.59
C PRO A 159 5.83 5.24 22.15
N VAL A 160 7.04 5.34 21.61
CA VAL A 160 8.18 4.53 22.06
C VAL A 160 8.57 4.84 23.52
N LYS A 161 8.45 6.11 23.94
CA LYS A 161 8.82 6.55 25.30
C LYS A 161 7.80 6.08 26.33
N GLN A 162 8.27 5.42 27.38
CA GLN A 162 7.43 4.80 28.42
C GLN A 162 6.35 5.74 28.99
N ASN A 163 6.70 6.94 29.43
CA ASN A 163 5.73 7.88 30.01
C ASN A 163 4.66 8.33 29.00
N ALA A 164 5.06 8.56 27.75
CA ALA A 164 4.13 8.93 26.68
C ALA A 164 3.20 7.77 26.34
N ARG A 165 3.71 6.53 26.29
CA ARG A 165 2.94 5.31 26.10
C ARG A 165 1.91 5.09 27.20
N LEU A 166 2.32 5.20 28.46
CA LEU A 166 1.41 5.08 29.61
C LEU A 166 0.33 6.15 29.58
N SER A 167 0.67 7.39 29.22
CA SER A 167 -0.29 8.48 29.07
C SER A 167 -1.30 8.19 27.95
N ALA A 168 -0.84 7.66 26.81
CA ALA A 168 -1.73 7.25 25.71
C ALA A 168 -2.66 6.11 26.13
N LEU A 169 -2.14 5.06 26.77
CA LEU A 169 -2.93 3.93 27.25
C LEU A 169 -3.98 4.33 28.30
N LYS A 170 -3.65 5.27 29.21
CA LYS A 170 -4.62 5.76 30.20
C LYS A 170 -5.85 6.41 29.55
N LYS A 171 -5.69 7.10 28.42
CA LYS A 171 -6.81 7.69 27.67
C LYS A 171 -7.70 6.65 26.99
N LEU A 172 -7.17 5.45 26.81
CA LEU A 172 -7.79 4.35 26.09
C LEU A 172 -8.37 3.26 27.01
N ALA A 173 -8.07 3.33 28.32
CA ALA A 173 -8.41 2.29 29.28
C ALA A 173 -9.93 2.06 29.42
N ASP A 174 -10.72 3.12 29.30
CA ASP A 174 -12.17 3.08 29.49
C ASP A 174 -12.95 2.95 28.17
N VAL A 175 -12.25 2.73 27.04
CA VAL A 175 -12.88 2.54 25.73
C VAL A 175 -13.35 1.09 25.60
N PRO A 176 -14.67 0.82 25.56
CA PRO A 176 -15.20 -0.55 25.61
C PRO A 176 -15.08 -1.32 24.30
N GLN A 177 -14.90 -0.63 23.17
CA GLN A 177 -14.72 -1.24 21.86
C GLN A 177 -13.38 -1.96 21.75
N THR A 178 -13.31 -2.96 20.87
CA THR A 178 -12.04 -3.62 20.52
C THR A 178 -11.03 -2.59 20.04
N GLN A 179 -9.80 -2.68 20.55
CA GLN A 179 -8.71 -1.77 20.20
C GLN A 179 -7.58 -2.55 19.55
N VAL A 180 -7.13 -2.09 18.38
CA VAL A 180 -6.05 -2.74 17.63
C VAL A 180 -4.83 -1.85 17.61
N PHE A 181 -3.72 -2.43 18.04
CA PHE A 181 -2.41 -1.79 18.08
C PHE A 181 -1.44 -2.57 17.19
N TYR A 182 -0.51 -1.85 16.58
CA TYR A 182 0.70 -2.44 16.03
C TYR A 182 1.86 -2.23 17.01
N GLU A 183 2.78 -3.18 17.05
CA GLU A 183 3.99 -3.11 17.86
C GLU A 183 5.14 -3.87 17.20
N SER A 184 6.36 -3.39 17.42
CA SER A 184 7.56 -4.09 16.96
C SER A 184 7.82 -5.33 17.81
N ALA A 185 8.22 -6.43 17.17
CA ALA A 185 8.56 -7.68 17.85
C ALA A 185 9.66 -7.51 18.91
N ALA A 186 10.55 -6.51 18.75
CA ALA A 186 11.61 -6.21 19.71
C ALA A 186 11.10 -5.59 21.03
N VAL A 187 9.91 -4.98 21.01
CA VAL A 187 9.33 -4.26 22.15
C VAL A 187 8.39 -5.16 22.97
N LEU A 188 7.80 -6.17 22.32
CA LEU A 188 6.97 -7.16 23.00
C LEU A 188 7.84 -8.07 23.88
N LYS A 189 7.45 -8.22 25.16
CA LYS A 189 8.02 -9.28 26.00
C LYS A 189 7.60 -10.61 25.39
N LYS A 190 8.57 -11.50 25.14
CA LYS A 190 8.25 -12.88 24.78
C LYS A 190 7.43 -13.51 25.93
N PRO A 191 6.40 -14.31 25.61
CA PRO A 191 5.63 -15.03 26.61
C PRO A 191 6.52 -15.96 27.43
#